data_AF-A0A7L9BLT9-F1
#
_entry.id   AF-A0A7L9BLT9-F1
#
_cell.length_a   1.000
_cell.length_b   1.000
_cell.length_c   1.000
_cell.angle_alpha   90.00
_cell.angle_beta   90.00
_cell.angle_gamma   90.00
#
_symmetry.space_group_name_H-M   'P 1'
#
loop_
_entity.id
_entity.type
_entity.pdbx_description
1 polymer ?
#
loop_
_entity_poly.entity_id
_entity_poly.type
_entity_poly.pdbx_seq_one_letter_code
_entity_poly.pdbx_strand_id
1 'polypeptide(L)' 'MKRQVLLIFFGLIHSVNAFSQCAMCRSTLENNISNGNVGIAAGINTGILYLLSLPYLAVMVLGYLWYKNSRRRIA' A
#
# COMPACT_ATOMS: atom_id res chain seq x y z
N MET A 1 -2.81 -28.35 -15.23
CA MET A 1 -1.37 -28.05 -15.02
C MET A 1 -0.87 -26.90 -15.90
N LYS A 2 -1.14 -26.90 -17.22
CA LYS A 2 -0.74 -25.82 -18.15
C LYS A 2 -1.18 -24.40 -17.72
N ARG A 3 -2.40 -24.24 -17.21
CA ARG A 3 -2.92 -22.94 -16.73
C ARG A 3 -2.18 -22.41 -15.49
N GLN A 4 -1.80 -23.29 -14.57
CA GLN A 4 -1.05 -22.94 -13.37
C GLN A 4 0.39 -22.53 -13.74
N VAL A 5 1.01 -23.27 -14.66
CA VAL A 5 2.35 -22.95 -15.19
C VAL A 5 2.36 -21.60 -15.92
N LEU A 6 1.33 -21.31 -16.71
CA LEU A 6 1.18 -20.01 -17.38
C LEU A 6 1.04 -18.84 -16.39
N LEU A 7 0.29 -19.03 -15.29
CA LEU A 7 0.12 -18.01 -14.26
C LEU A 7 1.43 -17.77 -13.48
N ILE A 8 2.17 -18.83 -13.17
CA ILE A 8 3.48 -18.74 -12.51
C ILE A 8 4.50 -18.05 -13.41
N PHE A 9 4.52 -18.41 -14.70
CA PHE A 9 5.38 -17.78 -15.71
C PHE A 9 5.07 -16.29 -15.87
N PHE A 10 3.79 -15.92 -15.94
CA PHE A 10 3.36 -14.52 -16.02
C PHE A 10 3.73 -13.73 -14.74
N GLY A 11 3.59 -14.34 -13.57
CA GLY A 11 4.00 -13.74 -12.29
C GLY A 11 5.51 -13.49 -12.18
N LEU A 12 6.34 -14.38 -12.73
CA LEU A 12 7.80 -14.24 -12.73
C LEU A 12 8.28 -13.10 -13.67
N ILE A 13 7.62 -12.89 -14.80
CA ILE A 13 7.93 -11.79 -15.75
C ILE A 13 7.49 -10.43 -15.18
N HIS A 14 6.50 -10.40 -14.28
CA HIS A 14 6.00 -9.18 -13.66
C HIS A 14 6.92 -8.63 -12.54
N SER A 15 8.09 -9.23 -12.31
CA SER A 15 9.12 -8.72 -11.39
C SER A 15 9.92 -7.55 -11.97
N VAL A 16 9.26 -6.66 -12.72
CA VAL A 16 9.87 -5.41 -13.15
C VAL A 16 10.01 -4.49 -11.96
N ASN A 17 11.26 -4.06 -11.74
CA ASN A 17 11.69 -3.07 -10.75
C ASN A 17 10.54 -2.17 -10.32
N ALA A 18 10.14 -2.30 -9.06
CA ALA A 18 9.26 -1.34 -8.40
C ALA A 18 10.03 -0.02 -8.21
N PHE A 19 10.32 0.67 -9.31
CA PHE A 19 10.55 2.10 -9.29
C PHE A 19 9.30 2.70 -8.67
N SER A 20 9.44 3.17 -7.44
CA SER A 20 8.42 3.81 -6.60
C SER A 20 7.16 4.17 -7.39
N GLN A 21 6.08 3.44 -7.14
CA GLN A 21 4.77 3.83 -7.61
C GLN A 21 4.49 5.26 -7.13
N CYS A 22 3.79 6.01 -7.97
CA CYS A 22 3.37 7.42 -7.81
C CYS A 22 4.37 8.46 -8.34
N ALA A 23 4.19 8.83 -9.61
CA ALA A 23 4.69 10.08 -10.18
C ALA A 23 4.31 11.33 -9.35
N MET A 24 3.24 11.24 -8.55
CA MET A 24 2.80 12.31 -7.64
C MET A 24 3.67 12.47 -6.38
N CYS A 25 4.18 11.37 -5.82
CA CYS A 25 5.08 11.43 -4.67
C CYS A 25 6.45 12.00 -5.08
N ARG A 26 6.94 11.63 -6.26
CA ARG A 26 8.19 12.14 -6.82
C ARG A 26 8.15 13.64 -7.11
N SER A 27 7.10 14.14 -7.76
CA SER A 27 6.98 15.58 -8.06
C SER A 27 6.91 16.42 -6.79
N THR A 28 6.21 15.95 -5.76
CA THR A 28 6.16 16.62 -4.46
C THR A 28 7.55 16.65 -3.80
N LEU A 29 8.30 15.55 -3.86
CA LEU A 29 9.66 15.49 -3.31
C LEU A 29 10.65 16.40 -4.04
N GLU A 30 10.66 16.37 -5.37
CA GLU A 30 11.53 17.23 -6.18
C GLU A 30 11.25 18.71 -5.90
N ASN A 31 9.97 19.09 -5.74
CA ASN A 31 9.60 20.44 -5.33
C ASN A 31 10.08 20.80 -3.91
N ASN A 32 9.95 19.89 -2.93
CA ASN A 32 10.41 20.13 -1.55
C ASN A 32 11.94 20.24 -1.46
N ILE A 33 12.68 19.44 -2.21
CA ILE A 33 14.15 19.51 -2.29
C ILE A 33 14.58 20.82 -2.96
N SER A 34 13.94 21.22 -4.07
CA SER A 34 14.23 22.47 -4.78
C SER A 34 13.97 23.72 -3.92
N ASN A 35 13.01 23.65 -3.00
CA ASN A 35 12.72 24.73 -2.03
C ASN A 35 13.59 24.66 -0.75
N GLY A 36 14.63 23.84 -0.71
CA GLY A 36 15.58 23.76 0.42
C GLY A 36 15.13 22.89 1.61
N ASN A 37 13.98 22.21 1.51
CA ASN A 37 13.38 21.45 2.60
C ASN A 37 13.69 19.94 2.49
N VAL A 38 14.98 19.59 2.51
CA VAL A 38 15.50 18.22 2.35
C VAL A 38 15.04 17.22 3.42
N GLY A 39 14.67 17.67 4.61
CA GLY A 39 14.22 16.80 5.71
C GLY A 39 12.94 16.01 5.41
N ILE A 40 12.06 16.54 4.55
CA ILE A 40 10.82 15.88 4.14
C ILE A 40 11.10 14.70 3.20
N ALA A 41 12.19 14.75 2.44
CA ALA A 41 12.56 13.70 1.49
C ALA A 41 13.01 12.40 2.17
N ALA A 42 13.60 12.48 3.37
CA ALA A 42 14.04 11.31 4.11
C ALA A 42 12.87 10.48 4.70
N GLY A 43 11.73 11.10 5.01
CA GLY A 43 10.62 10.48 5.74
C GLY A 43 9.47 9.94 4.89
N ILE A 44 9.50 10.12 3.57
CA ILE A 44 8.32 9.88 2.73
C ILE A 44 7.96 8.40 2.57
N ASN A 45 8.92 7.48 2.57
CA ASN A 45 8.65 6.04 2.47
C ASN A 45 7.81 5.58 3.68
N THR A 46 8.20 6.01 4.88
CA THR A 46 7.42 5.82 6.12
C THR A 46 6.04 6.46 6.03
N GLY A 47 5.92 7.66 5.43
CA GLY A 47 4.62 8.31 5.22
C GLY A 47 3.68 7.53 4.28
N ILE A 48 4.21 7.01 3.16
CA ILE A 48 3.46 6.18 2.21
C ILE A 48 2.99 4.89 2.88
N LEU A 49 3.87 4.20 3.63
CA LEU A 49 3.50 2.99 4.37
C LEU A 49 2.41 3.28 5.41
N TYR A 50 2.49 4.41 6.11
CA TYR A 50 1.48 4.81 7.08
C TYR A 50 0.11 5.04 6.42
N LEU A 51 0.07 5.86 5.36
CA LEU A 51 -1.16 6.16 4.61
C LEU A 51 -1.75 4.92 3.94
N LEU A 52 -0.91 4.01 3.41
CA LEU A 52 -1.35 2.74 2.84
C LEU A 52 -1.92 1.82 3.91
N SER A 53 -1.31 1.73 5.09
CA SER A 53 -1.73 0.81 6.16
C SER A 53 -3.09 1.18 6.77
N LEU A 54 -3.38 2.48 6.88
CA LEU A 54 -4.59 3.02 7.51
C LEU A 54 -5.91 2.42 6.98
N PRO A 55 -6.20 2.41 5.67
CA PRO A 55 -7.46 1.87 5.15
C PRO A 55 -7.60 0.36 5.43
N TYR A 56 -6.52 -0.42 5.35
CA TYR A 56 -6.57 -1.85 5.65
C TYR A 56 -6.83 -2.11 7.14
N LEU A 57 -6.19 -1.36 8.03
CA LEU A 57 -6.44 -1.43 9.47
C LEU A 57 -7.89 -1.04 9.79
N ALA A 58 -8.40 0.02 9.16
CA ALA A 58 -9.79 0.46 9.33
C ALA A 58 -10.79 -0.64 8.93
N VAL A 59 -10.60 -1.26 7.77
CA VAL A 59 -11.46 -2.37 7.30
C VAL A 59 -11.40 -3.56 8.25
N MET A 60 -10.20 -3.93 8.73
CA MET A 60 -10.03 -5.02 9.69
C MET A 60 -10.77 -4.75 11.00
N VAL A 61 -10.65 -3.54 11.56
CA VAL A 61 -11.34 -3.16 12.81
C VAL A 61 -12.85 -3.17 12.61
N LEU A 62 -13.35 -2.53 11.56
CA LEU A 62 -14.79 -2.49 11.26
C LEU A 62 -15.36 -3.88 11.01
N GLY A 63 -14.65 -4.72 10.24
CA GLY A 63 -15.03 -6.11 9.99
C GLY A 63 -15.08 -6.95 11.27
N TYR A 64 -14.10 -6.80 12.15
CA TYR A 64 -14.08 -7.49 13.44
C TYR A 64 -15.25 -7.07 14.35
N LEU A 65 -15.50 -5.76 14.47
CA LEU A 65 -16.61 -5.24 15.27
C LEU A 65 -17.97 -5.69 14.73
N TRP A 66 -18.13 -5.66 13.41
CA TRP A 66 -19.34 -6.15 12.74
C TRP A 66 -19.56 -7.64 13.00
N TYR A 67 -18.52 -8.47 12.83
CA TYR A 67 -18.60 -9.91 13.07
C TYR A 67 -18.97 -10.23 14.52
N LYS A 68 -18.30 -9.57 15.48
CA LYS A 68 -18.59 -9.73 16.91
C LYS A 68 -20.03 -9.36 17.25
N ASN A 69 -20.54 -8.26 16.69
CA ASN A 69 -21.91 -7.83 16.92
C ASN A 69 -22.94 -8.74 16.23
N SER A 70 -22.65 -9.22 15.03
CA SER A 70 -23.51 -10.16 14.31
C SER A 70 -23.67 -11.48 15.06
N ARG A 71 -22.57 -12.03 15.60
CA ARG A 71 -22.64 -13.28 16.40
C ARG A 71 -23.38 -13.12 17.74
N ARG A 72 -23.39 -11.92 18.33
CA ARG A 72 -24.20 -11.62 19.52
C ARG A 72 -25.69 -11.54 19.23
N ARG A 73 -26.10 -11.37 17.98
CA ARG A 73 -27.51 -11.34 17.57
C ARG A 73 -28.04 -12.71 17.13
N ILE A 74 -27.17 -13.69 16.91
CA ILE A 74 -27.51 -15.04 16.45
C ILE A 74 -27.43 -16.08 17.60
N ALA A 75 -26.73 -15.76 18.69
CA ALA A 75 -26.76 -16.53 19.95
C ALA A 75 -27.80 -15.95 20.90
#